data_AF-A0A1E3HAU8-F1
#
_entry.id   AF-A0A1E3HAU8-F1
#
_cell.length_a   1.000
_cell.length_b   1.000
_cell.length_c   1.000
_cell.angle_alpha   90.00
_cell.angle_beta   90.00
_cell.angle_gamma   90.00
#
_symmetry.space_group_name_H-M   'P 1'
#
loop_
_entity.id
_entity.type
_entity.pdbx_description
1 polymer ?
#
loop_
_entity_poly.entity_id
_entity_poly.type
_entity_poly.pdbx_seq_one_letter_code
_entity_poly.pdbx_strand_id
1 'polypeptide(L)'
;MEKDQDRYTATLLEFAQHYIAVADIKLEVKGIGSLYPFDNSCGYTLGPITSMGTFMRPEPPYFLGPFKTLKERYVAHIDQALFHIRSTSFFMLYPIQVYLWLLELLDMIAECEVLAREEEEIYIRHADDWFRQSMRDSEGHLTGCLDWEAYATTKAEAFSSLLHLHLKEAWDEGDNALNSGELLMIGCFGKLGRSDLGECIRNGRLYARLEEALRVDQDLLGYINRRGNVNGLLDAFRARGQEVPGPFESNEEMKAWIGSLEKKREDNGELDEVRSAWEEYDNARRGVDAKFEGIMDAVIEEEYKRLGLMEEDGVTVSD
;
A
#
# COMPACT_ATOMS: atom_id res chain seq x y z
N MET A 1 -21.63 25.34 3.27
CA MET A 1 -22.26 24.07 2.83
C MET A 1 -22.51 24.06 1.33
N GLU A 2 -23.49 24.80 0.78
CA GLU A 2 -23.77 24.76 -0.68
C GLU A 2 -22.57 25.23 -1.54
N LYS A 3 -21.95 26.36 -1.17
CA LYS A 3 -20.73 26.87 -1.83
C LYS A 3 -19.52 25.92 -1.75
N ASP A 4 -19.42 25.12 -0.70
CA ASP A 4 -18.30 24.19 -0.51
C ASP A 4 -18.48 22.94 -1.38
N GLN A 5 -19.74 22.49 -1.53
CA GLN A 5 -20.11 21.38 -2.40
C GLN A 5 -19.93 21.73 -3.89
N ASP A 6 -20.28 22.96 -4.28
CA ASP A 6 -20.04 23.45 -5.64
C ASP A 6 -18.54 23.52 -5.97
N ARG A 7 -17.73 24.03 -5.05
CA ARG A 7 -16.27 24.10 -5.21
C ARG A 7 -15.62 22.71 -5.28
N TYR A 8 -16.09 21.78 -4.45
CA TYR A 8 -15.64 20.38 -4.50
C TYR A 8 -16.00 19.71 -5.82
N THR A 9 -17.22 19.91 -6.31
CA THR A 9 -17.67 19.37 -7.61
C THR A 9 -16.86 19.95 -8.78
N ALA A 10 -16.59 21.27 -8.75
CA ALA A 10 -15.74 21.92 -9.75
C ALA A 10 -14.31 21.35 -9.74
N THR A 11 -13.75 21.12 -8.55
CA THR A 11 -12.45 20.47 -8.38
C THR A 11 -12.43 19.07 -9.00
N LEU A 12 -13.42 18.23 -8.71
CA LEU A 12 -13.51 16.89 -9.31
C LEU A 12 -13.65 16.94 -10.83
N LEU A 13 -14.33 17.95 -11.38
CA LEU A 13 -14.43 18.12 -12.83
C LEU A 13 -13.06 18.43 -13.46
N GLU A 14 -12.26 19.31 -12.85
CA GLU A 14 -10.90 19.61 -13.30
C GLU A 14 -10.00 18.36 -13.22
N PHE A 15 -10.10 17.59 -12.15
CA PHE A 15 -9.39 16.30 -12.03
C PHE A 15 -9.84 15.30 -13.09
N ALA A 16 -11.13 15.21 -13.40
CA ALA A 16 -11.63 14.36 -14.46
C ALA A 16 -11.05 14.75 -15.82
N GLN A 17 -10.96 16.04 -16.12
CA GLN A 17 -10.30 16.54 -17.33
C GLN A 17 -8.82 16.16 -17.37
N HIS A 18 -8.10 16.31 -16.25
CA HIS A 18 -6.71 15.89 -16.14
C HIS A 18 -6.54 14.39 -16.42
N TYR A 19 -7.37 13.54 -15.79
CA TYR A 19 -7.31 12.09 -15.96
C TYR A 19 -7.65 11.67 -17.39
N ILE A 20 -8.59 12.34 -18.05
CA ILE A 20 -8.87 12.12 -19.47
C ILE A 20 -7.66 12.48 -20.32
N ALA A 21 -7.02 13.62 -20.07
CA ALA A 21 -5.81 14.02 -20.79
C ALA A 21 -4.68 12.99 -20.64
N VAL A 22 -4.50 12.43 -19.44
CA VAL A 22 -3.54 11.34 -19.19
C VAL A 22 -3.96 10.05 -19.91
N ALA A 23 -5.25 9.70 -19.91
CA ALA A 23 -5.79 8.52 -20.60
C ALA A 23 -5.64 8.58 -22.12
N ASP A 24 -5.56 9.79 -22.68
CA ASP A 24 -5.41 10.01 -24.12
C ASP A 24 -3.95 9.96 -24.59
N ILE A 25 -2.99 9.91 -23.67
CA ILE A 25 -1.58 9.66 -23.98
C ILE A 25 -1.43 8.24 -24.53
N LYS A 26 -1.00 8.11 -25.79
CA LYS A 26 -0.75 6.82 -26.42
C LYS A 26 0.67 6.37 -26.13
N LEU A 27 0.78 5.24 -25.45
CA LEU A 27 2.03 4.58 -25.14
C LEU A 27 2.34 3.49 -26.16
N GLU A 28 3.53 3.51 -26.73
CA GLU A 28 4.03 2.48 -27.65
C GLU A 28 4.86 1.41 -26.91
N VAL A 29 4.42 1.04 -25.71
CA VAL A 29 5.02 -0.02 -24.90
C VAL A 29 3.99 -1.05 -24.49
N LYS A 30 4.44 -2.26 -24.18
CA LYS A 30 3.61 -3.35 -23.68
C LYS A 30 4.12 -3.82 -22.33
N GLY A 31 3.21 -4.00 -21.39
CA GLY A 31 3.51 -4.44 -20.03
C GLY A 31 3.40 -3.32 -19.00
N ILE A 32 3.81 -3.66 -17.78
CA ILE A 32 3.65 -2.86 -16.57
C ILE A 32 5.04 -2.55 -16.01
N GLY A 33 5.33 -1.28 -15.77
CA GLY A 33 6.70 -0.83 -15.45
C GLY A 33 6.85 0.69 -15.47
N SER A 34 7.97 1.21 -15.00
CA SER A 34 8.28 2.64 -15.12
C SER A 34 8.72 2.97 -16.56
N LEU A 35 8.31 4.12 -17.06
CA LEU A 35 8.83 4.65 -18.33
C LEU A 35 10.23 5.20 -18.07
N TYR A 36 11.22 4.70 -18.81
CA TYR A 36 12.62 5.10 -18.69
C TYR A 36 13.06 5.79 -19.99
N PRO A 37 13.72 6.97 -19.94
CA PRO A 37 14.23 7.63 -21.14
C PRO A 37 15.23 6.71 -21.83
N PHE A 38 14.99 6.40 -23.10
CA PHE A 38 15.86 5.48 -23.86
C PHE A 38 17.22 6.14 -24.15
N ASP A 39 17.25 7.46 -24.32
CA ASP A 39 18.42 8.32 -24.45
C ASP A 39 18.03 9.81 -24.24
N ASN A 40 18.88 10.76 -24.61
CA ASN A 40 18.57 12.21 -24.60
C ASN A 40 17.67 12.65 -25.79
N SER A 41 17.34 11.74 -26.71
CA SER A 41 16.25 11.96 -27.64
C SER A 41 14.96 11.63 -26.90
N CYS A 42 13.85 12.28 -27.19
CA CYS A 42 12.62 12.16 -26.39
C CYS A 42 11.92 10.78 -26.46
N GLY A 43 12.65 9.69 -26.76
CA GLY A 43 12.19 8.31 -26.73
C GLY A 43 12.18 7.71 -25.33
N TYR A 44 11.31 6.74 -25.12
CA TYR A 44 11.16 6.01 -23.86
C TYR A 44 11.10 4.50 -24.12
N THR A 45 11.52 3.73 -23.13
CA THR A 45 11.33 2.28 -23.05
C THR A 45 10.61 1.93 -21.76
N LEU A 46 10.05 0.73 -21.69
CA LEU A 46 9.48 0.20 -20.47
C LEU A 46 10.56 -0.48 -19.65
N GLY A 47 10.79 0.03 -18.44
CA GLY A 47 11.74 -0.52 -17.48
C GLY A 47 11.05 -1.18 -16.28
N PRO A 48 11.83 -1.61 -15.28
CA PRO A 48 11.33 -2.05 -13.99
C PRO A 48 10.43 -1.01 -13.30
N ILE A 49 9.62 -1.43 -12.33
CA ILE A 49 8.93 -0.50 -11.44
C ILE A 49 9.94 0.08 -10.45
N THR A 50 10.04 1.40 -10.42
CA THR A 50 10.99 2.14 -9.56
C THR A 50 10.34 2.85 -8.39
N SER A 51 9.00 2.95 -8.37
CA SER A 51 8.24 3.66 -7.36
C SER A 51 7.40 2.73 -6.48
N MET A 52 7.03 3.26 -5.31
CA MET A 52 6.05 2.70 -4.36
C MET A 52 6.30 1.26 -3.88
N GLY A 53 6.75 1.13 -2.63
CA GLY A 53 6.82 -0.14 -1.92
C GLY A 53 8.18 -0.81 -2.03
N THR A 54 8.18 -2.14 -2.15
CA THR A 54 9.37 -2.92 -1.83
C THR A 54 10.19 -3.34 -3.03
N PHE A 55 9.85 -2.92 -4.26
CA PHE A 55 10.41 -3.39 -5.56
C PHE A 55 11.92 -3.22 -5.79
N MET A 56 12.69 -3.00 -4.72
CA MET A 56 14.14 -2.89 -4.73
C MET A 56 14.83 -4.03 -3.94
N ARG A 57 15.96 -4.51 -4.46
CA ARG A 57 16.88 -5.46 -3.79
C ARG A 57 18.28 -4.87 -3.66
N PRO A 58 19.05 -5.25 -2.62
CA PRO A 58 20.47 -4.92 -2.55
C PRO A 58 21.30 -5.70 -3.59
N GLU A 59 20.80 -6.82 -4.12
CA GLU A 59 21.42 -7.58 -5.19
C GLU A 59 20.73 -7.40 -6.56
N PRO A 60 21.46 -7.59 -7.69
CA PRO A 60 20.87 -7.61 -9.02
C PRO A 60 19.64 -8.53 -9.14
N PRO A 61 18.58 -8.13 -9.87
CA PRO A 61 18.54 -7.00 -10.82
C PRO A 61 18.28 -5.62 -10.20
N TYR A 62 18.33 -5.47 -8.87
CA TYR A 62 18.05 -4.25 -8.10
C TYR A 62 16.61 -3.75 -8.18
N PHE A 63 15.96 -3.81 -9.35
CA PHE A 63 14.56 -3.44 -9.57
C PHE A 63 13.82 -4.58 -10.28
N LEU A 64 12.53 -4.72 -10.04
CA LEU A 64 11.70 -5.80 -10.59
C LEU A 64 10.83 -5.33 -11.75
N GLY A 65 10.68 -6.19 -12.76
CA GLY A 65 9.91 -5.92 -13.97
C GLY A 65 10.80 -5.55 -15.18
N PRO A 66 10.19 -5.08 -16.29
CA PRO A 66 8.75 -4.91 -16.47
C PRO A 66 7.97 -6.23 -16.46
N PHE A 67 6.68 -6.15 -16.16
CA PHE A 67 5.78 -7.30 -16.05
C PHE A 67 4.81 -7.34 -17.23
N LYS A 68 4.29 -8.51 -17.59
CA LYS A 68 3.26 -8.63 -18.63
C LYS A 68 1.85 -8.51 -18.07
N THR A 69 1.65 -8.97 -16.84
CA THR A 69 0.33 -9.03 -16.18
C THR A 69 0.39 -8.41 -14.80
N LEU A 70 -0.76 -7.98 -14.29
CA LEU A 70 -0.86 -7.50 -12.91
C LEU A 70 -0.55 -8.62 -11.91
N LYS A 71 -0.88 -9.87 -12.24
CA LYS A 71 -0.53 -11.04 -11.42
C LYS A 71 0.98 -11.13 -11.21
N GLU A 72 1.76 -11.08 -12.29
CA GLU A 72 3.24 -11.09 -12.20
C GLU A 72 3.75 -9.93 -11.33
N ARG A 73 3.20 -8.72 -11.50
CA ARG A 73 3.56 -7.55 -10.70
C ARG A 73 3.28 -7.75 -9.22
N TYR A 74 2.06 -8.15 -8.86
CA TYR A 74 1.65 -8.31 -7.47
C TYR A 74 2.38 -9.47 -6.78
N VAL A 75 2.58 -10.59 -7.48
CA VAL A 75 3.42 -11.71 -7.01
C VAL A 75 4.82 -11.21 -6.71
N ALA A 76 5.45 -10.50 -7.65
CA ALA A 76 6.79 -9.95 -7.45
C ALA A 76 6.84 -8.94 -6.27
N HIS A 77 5.79 -8.16 -6.05
CA HIS A 77 5.69 -7.25 -4.90
C HIS A 77 5.66 -8.03 -3.58
N ILE A 78 4.79 -9.05 -3.49
CA ILE A 78 4.62 -9.87 -2.29
C ILE A 78 5.90 -10.67 -2.00
N ASP A 79 6.47 -11.33 -3.00
CA ASP A 79 7.75 -12.05 -2.87
C ASP A 79 8.86 -11.16 -2.33
N GLN A 80 8.84 -9.89 -2.75
CA GLN A 80 9.80 -8.91 -2.30
C GLN A 80 9.56 -8.46 -0.86
N ALA A 81 8.31 -8.24 -0.46
CA ALA A 81 7.97 -7.98 0.93
C ALA A 81 8.36 -9.17 1.82
N LEU A 82 8.05 -10.40 1.40
CA LEU A 82 8.47 -11.63 2.09
C LEU A 82 10.00 -11.73 2.21
N PHE A 83 10.75 -11.38 1.17
CA PHE A 83 12.22 -11.32 1.22
C PHE A 83 12.73 -10.33 2.28
N HIS A 84 12.19 -9.12 2.32
CA HIS A 84 12.59 -8.11 3.30
C HIS A 84 12.23 -8.51 4.73
N ILE A 85 11.11 -9.20 4.92
CA ILE A 85 10.72 -9.76 6.21
C ILE A 85 11.69 -10.86 6.63
N ARG A 86 12.02 -11.83 5.76
CA ARG A 86 13.00 -12.89 6.08
C ARG A 86 14.38 -12.35 6.40
N SER A 87 14.82 -11.33 5.67
CA SER A 87 16.11 -10.68 5.87
C SER A 87 16.12 -9.68 7.03
N THR A 88 15.01 -9.51 7.75
CA THR A 88 14.87 -8.53 8.85
C THR A 88 15.21 -7.09 8.43
N SER A 89 15.02 -6.78 7.14
CA SER A 89 15.36 -5.49 6.53
C SER A 89 14.32 -4.39 6.80
N PHE A 90 13.15 -4.77 7.34
CA PHE A 90 12.13 -3.84 7.78
C PHE A 90 12.05 -3.78 9.30
N PHE A 91 11.76 -2.59 9.83
CA PHE A 91 11.20 -2.49 11.16
C PHE A 91 9.71 -2.86 11.08
N MET A 92 9.33 -4.00 11.66
CA MET A 92 7.93 -4.44 11.69
C MET A 92 7.52 -4.88 13.08
N LEU A 93 6.30 -4.54 13.46
CA LEU A 93 5.57 -5.22 14.53
C LEU A 93 5.04 -6.55 13.97
N TYR A 94 4.86 -7.60 14.76
CA TYR A 94 4.17 -8.84 14.32
C TYR A 94 4.64 -9.44 12.97
N PRO A 95 5.95 -9.61 12.74
CA PRO A 95 6.50 -10.02 11.44
C PRO A 95 5.95 -11.35 10.93
N ILE A 96 5.69 -12.30 11.82
CA ILE A 96 5.15 -13.62 11.47
C ILE A 96 3.71 -13.52 10.96
N GLN A 97 2.87 -12.70 11.59
CA GLN A 97 1.48 -12.50 11.17
C GLN A 97 1.41 -11.83 9.79
N VAL A 98 2.26 -10.82 9.55
CA VAL A 98 2.37 -10.20 8.21
C VAL A 98 2.85 -11.20 7.18
N TYR A 99 3.88 -11.97 7.50
CA TYR A 99 4.43 -12.99 6.61
C TYR A 99 3.35 -14.01 6.21
N LEU A 100 2.59 -14.52 7.18
CA LEU A 100 1.47 -15.42 6.95
C LEU A 100 0.38 -14.83 6.05
N TRP A 101 -0.01 -13.58 6.32
CA TRP A 101 -0.99 -12.88 5.50
C TRP A 101 -0.52 -12.69 4.05
N LEU A 102 0.75 -12.33 3.86
CA LEU A 102 1.33 -12.18 2.53
C LEU A 102 1.38 -13.52 1.77
N LEU A 103 1.67 -14.63 2.44
CA LEU A 103 1.58 -15.97 1.83
C LEU A 103 0.15 -16.31 1.41
N GLU A 104 -0.85 -16.00 2.23
CA GLU A 104 -2.25 -16.21 1.88
C GLU A 104 -2.68 -15.32 0.70
N LEU A 105 -2.26 -14.06 0.71
CA LEU A 105 -2.51 -13.14 -0.40
C LEU A 105 -1.84 -13.60 -1.69
N LEU A 106 -0.65 -14.20 -1.60
CA LEU A 106 0.05 -14.79 -2.74
C LEU A 106 -0.78 -15.91 -3.38
N ASP A 107 -1.31 -16.84 -2.57
CA ASP A 107 -2.19 -17.92 -3.04
C ASP A 107 -3.45 -17.33 -3.72
N MET A 108 -4.09 -16.34 -3.10
CA MET A 108 -5.27 -15.68 -3.68
C MET A 108 -4.97 -15.00 -5.02
N ILE A 109 -3.82 -14.32 -5.15
CA ILE A 109 -3.42 -13.65 -6.40
C ILE A 109 -3.06 -14.67 -7.48
N ALA A 110 -2.43 -15.78 -7.11
CA ALA A 110 -2.09 -16.86 -8.04
C ALA A 110 -3.34 -17.43 -8.74
N GLU A 111 -4.47 -17.51 -8.03
CA GLU A 111 -5.74 -18.01 -8.56
C GLU A 111 -6.59 -16.93 -9.26
N CYS A 112 -6.28 -15.65 -9.09
CA CYS A 112 -7.11 -14.56 -9.63
C CYS A 112 -6.97 -14.43 -11.16
N GLU A 113 -8.02 -14.77 -11.91
CA GLU A 113 -8.02 -14.69 -13.38
C GLU A 113 -7.97 -13.26 -13.91
N VAL A 114 -8.61 -12.31 -13.22
CA VAL A 114 -8.65 -10.90 -13.65
C VAL A 114 -7.25 -10.29 -13.69
N LEU A 115 -6.40 -10.64 -12.71
CA LEU A 115 -5.02 -10.15 -12.64
C LEU A 115 -4.10 -10.86 -13.66
N ALA A 116 -4.49 -12.04 -14.15
CA ALA A 116 -3.72 -12.84 -15.10
C ALA A 116 -3.79 -12.34 -16.55
N ARG A 117 -4.69 -11.40 -16.84
CA ARG A 117 -4.93 -10.93 -18.21
C ARG A 117 -3.78 -10.06 -18.67
N GLU A 118 -3.28 -10.36 -19.86
CA GLU A 118 -2.42 -9.44 -20.61
C GLU A 118 -3.31 -8.40 -21.29
N GLU A 119 -2.95 -7.13 -21.16
CA GLU A 119 -3.66 -6.03 -21.82
C GLU A 119 -2.86 -5.56 -23.04
N GLU A 120 -3.57 -5.27 -24.13
CA GLU A 120 -2.94 -4.73 -25.34
C GLU A 120 -2.65 -3.23 -25.21
N GLU A 121 -3.50 -2.52 -24.47
CA GLU A 121 -3.39 -1.09 -24.22
C GLU A 121 -2.92 -0.83 -22.78
N ILE A 122 -1.89 0.00 -22.66
CA ILE A 122 -1.28 0.39 -21.40
C ILE A 122 -1.44 1.90 -21.20
N TYR A 123 -1.63 2.29 -19.95
CA TYR A 123 -1.98 3.63 -19.50
C TYR A 123 -1.05 4.08 -18.39
N ILE A 124 -0.90 5.39 -18.20
CA ILE A 124 -0.09 5.93 -17.10
C ILE A 124 -0.96 6.02 -15.83
N ARG A 125 -0.46 5.48 -14.71
CA ARG A 125 -1.01 5.70 -13.37
C ARG A 125 -0.14 6.67 -12.60
N HIS A 126 -0.75 7.70 -12.02
CA HIS A 126 -0.13 8.58 -11.03
C HIS A 126 -0.16 7.85 -9.69
N ALA A 127 0.99 7.35 -9.20
CA ALA A 127 1.04 6.40 -8.09
C ALA A 127 0.79 7.03 -6.70
N ASP A 128 0.81 8.36 -6.61
CA ASP A 128 0.36 9.12 -5.44
C ASP A 128 -0.74 10.08 -5.89
N ASP A 129 -2.00 9.65 -5.91
CA ASP A 129 -3.10 10.44 -6.49
C ASP A 129 -3.83 11.32 -5.46
N TRP A 130 -3.09 11.91 -4.53
CA TRP A 130 -3.65 12.78 -3.51
C TRP A 130 -3.92 14.21 -4.01
N PHE A 131 -5.07 14.79 -3.64
CA PHE A 131 -5.41 16.18 -3.99
C PHE A 131 -4.35 17.21 -3.55
N ARG A 132 -3.55 16.92 -2.51
CA ARG A 132 -2.45 17.79 -2.06
C ARG A 132 -1.35 17.98 -3.09
N GLN A 133 -1.30 17.14 -4.13
CA GLN A 133 -0.31 17.19 -5.20
C GLN A 133 -0.79 17.99 -6.41
N SER A 134 -1.96 18.62 -6.31
CA SER A 134 -2.41 19.58 -7.31
C SER A 134 -1.76 20.96 -7.14
N MET A 135 -1.33 21.53 -8.27
CA MET A 135 -1.00 22.94 -8.39
C MET A 135 -2.23 23.73 -8.80
N ARG A 136 -2.41 24.92 -8.22
CA ARG A 136 -3.52 25.82 -8.56
C ARG A 136 -3.03 27.23 -8.86
N ASP A 137 -3.71 27.91 -9.77
CA ASP A 137 -3.49 29.34 -10.02
C ASP A 137 -4.14 30.23 -8.95
N SER A 138 -4.05 31.55 -9.12
CA SER A 138 -4.66 32.54 -8.22
C SER A 138 -6.19 32.52 -8.19
N GLU A 139 -6.83 31.95 -9.21
CA GLU A 139 -8.28 31.80 -9.30
C GLU A 139 -8.75 30.45 -8.73
N GLY A 140 -7.80 29.56 -8.43
CA GLY A 140 -8.03 28.26 -7.83
C GLY A 140 -8.21 27.13 -8.84
N HIS A 141 -7.90 27.35 -10.12
CA HIS A 141 -7.98 26.31 -11.15
C HIS A 141 -6.78 25.38 -11.12
N LEU A 142 -7.01 24.08 -11.34
CA LEU A 142 -5.95 23.09 -11.49
C LEU A 142 -5.02 23.44 -12.67
N THR A 143 -3.73 23.67 -12.40
CA THR A 143 -2.72 23.98 -13.43
C THR A 143 -1.70 22.86 -13.64
N GLY A 144 -1.63 21.89 -12.73
CA GLY A 144 -0.66 20.79 -12.81
C GLY A 144 -0.79 19.79 -11.67
N CYS A 145 -0.09 18.68 -11.80
CA CYS A 145 0.06 17.65 -10.77
C CYS A 145 1.56 17.45 -10.49
N LEU A 146 1.92 17.29 -9.22
CA LEU A 146 3.28 17.06 -8.72
C LEU A 146 3.49 15.58 -8.38
N ASP A 147 4.74 15.21 -8.08
CA ASP A 147 5.12 13.89 -7.57
C ASP A 147 4.78 12.73 -8.54
N TRP A 148 5.27 12.88 -9.78
CA TRP A 148 5.11 11.91 -10.87
C TRP A 148 5.95 10.63 -10.71
N GLU A 149 5.83 9.95 -9.59
CA GLU A 149 6.34 8.58 -9.41
C GLU A 149 5.47 7.55 -10.15
N ALA A 150 5.09 7.90 -11.37
CA ALA A 150 4.13 7.24 -12.22
C ALA A 150 4.72 6.00 -12.91
N TYR A 151 3.83 5.11 -13.31
CA TYR A 151 4.18 3.90 -14.03
C TYR A 151 3.11 3.53 -15.06
N ALA A 152 3.51 2.77 -16.07
CA ALA A 152 2.64 2.25 -17.10
C ALA A 152 1.93 1.00 -16.56
N THR A 153 0.61 0.88 -16.71
CA THR A 153 -0.20 -0.25 -16.24
C THR A 153 -1.51 -0.42 -17.03
N THR A 154 -2.37 -1.36 -16.64
CA THR A 154 -3.66 -1.61 -17.26
C THR A 154 -4.62 -0.45 -17.06
N LYS A 155 -5.59 -0.28 -17.97
CA LYS A 155 -6.64 0.74 -17.83
C LYS A 155 -7.40 0.65 -16.51
N ALA A 156 -7.73 -0.59 -16.12
CA ALA A 156 -8.54 -0.85 -14.95
C ALA A 156 -7.81 -0.46 -13.65
N GLU A 157 -6.50 -0.68 -13.57
CA GLU A 157 -5.70 -0.21 -12.43
C GLU A 157 -5.45 1.31 -12.51
N ALA A 158 -5.03 1.82 -13.67
CA ALA A 158 -4.69 3.24 -13.86
C ALA A 158 -5.82 4.19 -13.49
N PHE A 159 -7.07 3.84 -13.83
CA PHE A 159 -8.25 4.65 -13.59
C PHE A 159 -9.20 4.04 -12.54
N SER A 160 -8.68 3.14 -11.70
CA SER A 160 -9.36 2.79 -10.45
C SER A 160 -9.48 4.02 -9.55
N SER A 161 -10.36 3.94 -8.55
CA SER A 161 -10.67 5.09 -7.71
C SER A 161 -9.46 5.65 -6.98
N LEU A 162 -9.44 6.97 -6.80
CA LEU A 162 -8.36 7.69 -6.15
C LEU A 162 -8.32 7.36 -4.66
N LEU A 163 -7.13 7.18 -4.09
CA LEU A 163 -6.96 6.73 -2.70
C LEU A 163 -7.65 7.67 -1.71
N HIS A 164 -7.54 8.98 -1.93
CA HIS A 164 -8.11 9.98 -1.04
C HIS A 164 -9.65 10.03 -1.08
N LEU A 165 -10.29 9.47 -2.12
CA LEU A 165 -11.76 9.42 -2.17
C LEU A 165 -12.30 8.41 -1.15
N HIS A 166 -11.49 7.46 -0.70
CA HIS A 166 -11.89 6.34 0.14
C HIS A 166 -11.58 6.45 1.63
N LEU A 167 -10.88 7.50 2.05
CA LEU A 167 -10.44 7.70 3.44
C LEU A 167 -11.62 8.03 4.38
N LYS A 168 -12.47 7.03 4.65
CA LYS A 168 -13.63 7.12 5.54
C LYS A 168 -13.69 5.90 6.45
N GLU A 169 -14.24 6.09 7.64
CA GLU A 169 -14.50 5.04 8.64
C GLU A 169 -15.16 3.78 8.05
N ALA A 170 -16.10 3.93 7.11
CA ALA A 170 -16.75 2.79 6.44
C ALA A 170 -15.76 1.90 5.65
N TRP A 171 -14.73 2.49 5.04
CA TRP A 171 -13.73 1.74 4.29
C TRP A 171 -12.89 0.86 5.20
N ASP A 172 -12.50 1.40 6.37
CA ASP A 172 -11.78 0.68 7.43
C ASP A 172 -12.60 -0.47 8.04
N GLU A 173 -13.93 -0.35 8.01
CA GLU A 173 -14.88 -1.40 8.41
C GLU A 173 -15.17 -2.42 7.28
N GLY A 174 -14.51 -2.27 6.12
CA GLY A 174 -14.61 -3.22 5.01
C GLY A 174 -15.70 -2.93 3.99
N ASP A 175 -16.35 -1.76 4.07
CA ASP A 175 -17.38 -1.39 3.10
C ASP A 175 -16.75 -1.08 1.73
N ASN A 176 -17.17 -1.84 0.71
CA ASN A 176 -16.77 -1.66 -0.67
C ASN A 176 -17.76 -0.82 -1.49
N ALA A 177 -18.80 -0.24 -0.88
CA ALA A 177 -19.73 0.63 -1.58
C ALA A 177 -19.04 1.89 -2.15
N LEU A 178 -19.58 2.42 -3.26
CA LEU A 178 -19.14 3.68 -3.84
C LEU A 178 -19.57 4.84 -2.93
N ASN A 179 -18.63 5.68 -2.55
CA ASN A 179 -18.93 6.86 -1.76
C ASN A 179 -19.31 8.06 -2.64
N SER A 180 -19.79 9.13 -2.01
CA SER A 180 -20.26 10.33 -2.71
C SER A 180 -19.22 10.97 -3.63
N GLY A 181 -17.93 10.97 -3.25
CA GLY A 181 -16.85 11.54 -4.06
C GLY A 181 -16.63 10.75 -5.34
N GLU A 182 -16.64 9.42 -5.25
CA GLU A 182 -16.52 8.53 -6.40
C GLU A 182 -17.71 8.65 -7.34
N LEU A 183 -18.93 8.66 -6.79
CA LEU A 183 -20.15 8.82 -7.59
C LEU A 183 -20.14 10.16 -8.35
N LEU A 184 -19.65 11.22 -7.72
CA LEU A 184 -19.46 12.52 -8.38
C LEU A 184 -18.40 12.44 -9.48
N MET A 185 -17.25 11.81 -9.21
CA MET A 185 -16.17 11.64 -10.20
C MET A 185 -16.62 10.84 -11.43
N ILE A 186 -17.33 9.73 -11.19
CA ILE A 186 -18.00 8.92 -12.23
C ILE A 186 -18.97 9.80 -13.04
N GLY A 187 -19.75 10.66 -12.36
CA GLY A 187 -20.64 11.62 -13.01
C GLY A 187 -19.89 12.63 -13.89
N CYS A 188 -18.74 13.13 -13.43
CA CYS A 188 -17.88 14.03 -14.20
C CYS A 188 -17.36 13.35 -15.47
N PHE A 189 -16.86 12.11 -15.38
CA PHE A 189 -16.46 11.35 -16.55
C PHE A 189 -17.60 11.16 -17.57
N GLY A 190 -18.81 10.85 -17.09
CA GLY A 190 -19.99 10.75 -17.96
C GLY A 190 -20.32 12.05 -18.68
N LYS A 191 -20.27 13.20 -17.98
CA LYS A 191 -20.49 14.53 -18.58
C LYS A 191 -19.44 14.90 -19.63
N LEU A 192 -18.21 14.42 -19.45
CA LEU A 192 -17.08 14.64 -20.36
C LEU A 192 -16.99 13.59 -21.49
N GLY A 193 -17.98 12.68 -21.60
CA GLY A 193 -18.03 11.68 -22.66
C GLY A 193 -17.08 10.49 -22.48
N ARG A 194 -16.55 10.29 -21.27
CA ARG A 194 -15.58 9.23 -20.92
C ARG A 194 -16.10 8.29 -19.84
N SER A 195 -17.35 7.85 -19.99
CA SER A 195 -18.00 6.90 -19.06
C SER A 195 -17.21 5.61 -18.85
N ASP A 196 -16.35 5.23 -19.81
CA ASP A 196 -15.42 4.10 -19.70
C ASP A 196 -14.46 4.25 -18.51
N LEU A 197 -13.99 5.46 -18.20
CA LEU A 197 -13.15 5.71 -17.02
C LEU A 197 -13.97 5.63 -15.72
N GLY A 198 -15.24 6.02 -15.77
CA GLY A 198 -16.17 5.82 -14.66
C GLY A 198 -16.41 4.35 -14.34
N GLU A 199 -16.43 3.47 -15.35
CA GLU A 199 -16.50 2.02 -15.14
C GLU A 199 -15.24 1.45 -14.46
N CYS A 200 -14.06 2.03 -14.69
CA CYS A 200 -12.85 1.65 -13.98
C CYS A 200 -12.97 1.92 -12.47
N ILE A 201 -13.59 3.04 -12.06
CA ILE A 201 -13.88 3.34 -10.65
C ILE A 201 -14.88 2.32 -10.08
N ARG A 202 -16.02 2.09 -10.76
CA ARG A 202 -17.06 1.14 -10.30
C ARG A 202 -16.51 -0.27 -10.08
N ASN A 203 -15.62 -0.69 -10.98
CA ASN A 203 -15.00 -2.00 -10.96
C ASN A 203 -13.59 -1.94 -10.33
N GLY A 204 -13.26 -0.90 -9.56
CA GLY A 204 -11.88 -0.62 -9.14
C GLY A 204 -11.48 -1.25 -7.80
N ARG A 205 -12.43 -1.83 -7.05
CA ARG A 205 -12.22 -2.21 -5.64
C ARG A 205 -11.08 -3.18 -5.40
N LEU A 206 -10.91 -4.16 -6.30
CA LEU A 206 -9.79 -5.10 -6.21
C LEU A 206 -8.44 -4.36 -6.24
N TYR A 207 -8.25 -3.43 -7.17
CA TYR A 207 -7.01 -2.68 -7.30
C TYR A 207 -6.78 -1.75 -6.12
N ALA A 208 -7.80 -1.01 -5.69
CA ALA A 208 -7.72 -0.13 -4.54
C ALA A 208 -7.38 -0.89 -3.24
N ARG A 209 -8.04 -2.02 -2.97
CA ARG A 209 -7.78 -2.84 -1.78
C ARG A 209 -6.39 -3.49 -1.84
N LEU A 210 -5.95 -3.97 -3.01
CA LEU A 210 -4.60 -4.55 -3.18
C LEU A 210 -3.49 -3.52 -3.03
N GLU A 211 -3.70 -2.31 -3.54
CA GLU A 211 -2.73 -1.23 -3.37
C GLU A 211 -2.54 -0.89 -1.89
N GLU A 212 -3.63 -0.73 -1.14
CA GLU A 212 -3.59 -0.45 0.29
C GLU A 212 -3.00 -1.63 1.09
N ALA A 213 -3.39 -2.86 0.77
CA ALA A 213 -2.90 -4.07 1.43
C ALA A 213 -1.39 -4.30 1.26
N LEU A 214 -0.74 -3.62 0.32
CA LEU A 214 0.69 -3.75 0.01
C LEU A 214 1.48 -2.46 0.27
N ARG A 215 0.90 -1.45 0.91
CA ARG A 215 1.61 -0.23 1.33
C ARG A 215 2.44 -0.50 2.58
N VAL A 216 3.76 -0.51 2.40
CA VAL A 216 4.75 -0.84 3.44
C VAL A 216 5.17 0.38 4.28
N ASP A 217 4.91 1.59 3.81
CA ASP A 217 5.40 2.84 4.38
C ASP A 217 4.72 3.25 5.70
N GLN A 218 3.44 2.91 5.92
CA GLN A 218 2.73 3.29 7.15
C GLN A 218 1.81 2.22 7.76
N ASP A 219 1.26 1.29 6.97
CA ASP A 219 0.03 0.60 7.40
C ASP A 219 -0.07 -0.90 7.10
N LEU A 220 0.95 -1.60 6.56
CA LEU A 220 0.83 -3.06 6.36
C LEU A 220 0.39 -3.80 7.64
N LEU A 221 0.80 -3.29 8.79
CA LEU A 221 0.41 -3.75 10.13
C LEU A 221 -0.96 -3.27 10.58
N GLY A 222 -1.29 -2.00 10.32
CA GLY A 222 -2.62 -1.46 10.60
C GLY A 222 -3.68 -2.18 9.78
N TYR A 223 -3.35 -2.55 8.55
CA TYR A 223 -4.22 -3.20 7.60
C TYR A 223 -4.66 -4.58 8.08
N ILE A 224 -3.72 -5.50 8.34
CA ILE A 224 -4.06 -6.88 8.71
C ILE A 224 -4.68 -7.01 10.09
N ASN A 225 -4.44 -6.05 10.99
CA ASN A 225 -5.01 -6.07 12.33
C ASN A 225 -6.45 -5.54 12.37
N ARG A 226 -6.94 -4.94 11.27
CA ARG A 226 -8.31 -4.47 11.14
C ARG A 226 -9.13 -5.48 10.35
N ARG A 227 -10.08 -6.13 11.04
CA ARG A 227 -11.02 -7.08 10.44
C ARG A 227 -11.75 -6.51 9.22
N GLY A 228 -12.13 -5.23 9.26
CA GLY A 228 -12.80 -4.58 8.14
C GLY A 228 -11.93 -4.55 6.89
N ASN A 229 -10.65 -4.17 6.99
CA ASN A 229 -9.71 -4.19 5.86
C ASN A 229 -9.54 -5.59 5.25
N VAL A 230 -9.38 -6.61 6.09
CA VAL A 230 -9.31 -8.02 5.65
C VAL A 230 -10.60 -8.42 4.93
N ASN A 231 -11.76 -8.17 5.54
CA ASN A 231 -13.06 -8.47 4.93
C ASN A 231 -13.28 -7.72 3.61
N GLY A 232 -12.89 -6.44 3.54
CA GLY A 232 -13.02 -5.61 2.36
C GLY A 232 -12.18 -6.13 1.18
N LEU A 233 -10.95 -6.57 1.42
CA LEU A 233 -10.13 -7.20 0.39
C LEU A 233 -10.70 -8.54 -0.07
N LEU A 234 -11.09 -9.41 0.88
CA LEU A 234 -11.70 -10.71 0.56
C LEU A 234 -13.00 -10.53 -0.24
N ASP A 235 -13.83 -9.55 0.13
CA ASP A 235 -15.02 -9.20 -0.64
C ASP A 235 -14.69 -8.71 -2.06
N ALA A 236 -13.61 -7.96 -2.23
CA ALA A 236 -13.16 -7.54 -3.56
C ALA A 236 -12.70 -8.72 -4.45
N PHE A 237 -12.08 -9.76 -3.88
CA PHE A 237 -11.79 -11.02 -4.59
C PHE A 237 -13.08 -11.81 -4.88
N ARG A 238 -13.99 -11.91 -3.90
CA ARG A 238 -15.27 -12.60 -4.06
C ARG A 238 -16.13 -11.98 -5.15
N ALA A 239 -16.12 -10.66 -5.28
CA ALA A 239 -16.79 -9.93 -6.36
C ALA A 239 -16.24 -10.29 -7.77
N ARG A 240 -15.09 -10.97 -7.85
CA ARG A 240 -14.53 -11.55 -9.10
C ARG A 240 -14.84 -13.03 -9.29
N GLY A 241 -15.70 -13.60 -8.44
CA GLY A 241 -16.09 -15.00 -8.50
C GLY A 241 -15.08 -15.95 -7.86
N GLN A 242 -14.08 -15.43 -7.14
CA GLN A 242 -13.11 -16.26 -6.43
C GLN A 242 -13.69 -16.73 -5.09
N GLU A 243 -13.45 -18.00 -4.75
CA GLU A 243 -13.79 -18.55 -3.44
C GLU A 243 -12.70 -18.15 -2.45
N VAL A 244 -13.07 -17.37 -1.44
CA VAL A 244 -12.15 -16.83 -0.44
C VAL A 244 -12.81 -16.85 0.94
N PRO A 245 -12.04 -16.91 2.04
CA PRO A 245 -12.59 -16.98 3.39
C PRO A 245 -13.41 -15.75 3.78
N GLY A 246 -14.12 -15.85 4.90
CA GLY A 246 -14.97 -14.80 5.43
C GLY A 246 -16.27 -14.55 4.63
N PRO A 247 -16.97 -13.43 4.89
CA PRO A 247 -16.60 -12.38 5.84
C PRO A 247 -16.54 -12.90 7.27
N PHE A 248 -15.62 -12.35 8.07
CA PHE A 248 -15.51 -12.67 9.49
C PHE A 248 -16.44 -11.77 10.30
N GLU A 249 -17.30 -12.34 11.13
CA GLU A 249 -18.30 -11.62 11.94
C GLU A 249 -17.70 -11.04 13.23
N SER A 250 -16.51 -11.50 13.63
CA SER A 250 -15.81 -11.05 14.83
C SER A 250 -14.29 -11.08 14.68
N ASN A 251 -13.57 -10.38 15.56
CA ASN A 251 -12.11 -10.44 15.60
C ASN A 251 -11.62 -11.83 16.03
N GLU A 252 -12.41 -12.54 16.84
CA GLU A 252 -12.15 -13.89 17.31
C GLU A 252 -12.18 -14.89 16.16
N GLU A 253 -13.14 -14.75 15.24
CA GLU A 253 -13.25 -15.58 14.05
C GLU A 253 -12.07 -15.35 13.10
N MET A 254 -11.72 -14.07 12.85
CA MET A 254 -10.54 -13.73 12.03
C MET A 254 -9.26 -14.29 12.65
N LYS A 255 -9.08 -14.17 13.98
CA LYS A 255 -7.93 -14.73 14.69
C LYS A 255 -7.88 -16.25 14.62
N ALA A 256 -9.04 -16.92 14.74
CA ALA A 256 -9.12 -18.37 14.60
C ALA A 256 -8.72 -18.82 13.19
N TRP A 257 -9.16 -18.09 12.16
CA TRP A 257 -8.74 -18.32 10.78
C TRP A 257 -7.24 -18.11 10.59
N ILE A 258 -6.67 -16.99 11.06
CA ILE A 258 -5.22 -16.74 11.02
C ILE A 258 -4.45 -17.86 11.73
N GLY A 259 -4.90 -18.32 12.90
CA GLY A 259 -4.27 -19.44 13.61
C GLY A 259 -4.35 -20.76 12.84
N SER A 260 -5.41 -20.98 12.05
CA SER A 260 -5.50 -22.14 11.17
C SER A 260 -4.52 -22.08 9.99
N LEU A 261 -4.29 -20.87 9.44
CA LEU A 261 -3.28 -20.65 8.41
C LEU A 261 -1.88 -20.86 8.95
N GLU A 262 -1.59 -20.30 10.13
CA GLU A 262 -0.31 -20.48 10.80
C GLU A 262 0.02 -21.96 10.97
N LYS A 263 -0.92 -22.73 11.53
CA LYS A 263 -0.76 -24.18 11.70
C LYS A 263 -0.50 -24.89 10.37
N LYS A 264 -1.29 -24.59 9.33
CA LYS A 264 -1.13 -25.18 7.98
C LYS A 264 0.27 -24.92 7.42
N ARG A 265 0.77 -23.69 7.55
CA ARG A 265 2.09 -23.27 7.02
C ARG A 265 3.24 -23.80 7.87
N GLU A 266 3.05 -23.90 9.19
CA GLU A 266 4.00 -24.52 10.12
C GLU A 266 4.18 -26.01 9.81
N ASP A 267 3.09 -26.75 9.59
CA ASP A 267 3.14 -28.18 9.22
C ASP A 267 3.90 -28.41 7.89
N ASN A 268 4.00 -27.38 7.04
CA ASN A 268 4.76 -27.39 5.79
C ASN A 268 6.22 -26.89 5.92
N GLY A 269 6.64 -26.42 7.09
CA GLY A 269 7.95 -25.81 7.32
C GLY A 269 8.15 -24.44 6.68
N GLU A 270 7.07 -23.76 6.25
CA GLU A 270 7.14 -22.47 5.54
C GLU A 270 7.51 -21.30 6.47
N LEU A 271 7.49 -21.52 7.80
CA LEU A 271 7.70 -20.50 8.82
C LEU A 271 9.04 -20.61 9.57
N ASP A 272 9.76 -21.72 9.41
CA ASP A 272 10.94 -22.04 10.25
C ASP A 272 12.07 -21.02 10.09
N GLU A 273 12.37 -20.65 8.84
CA GLU A 273 13.42 -19.69 8.50
C GLU A 273 13.08 -18.29 9.06
N VAL A 274 11.84 -17.82 8.82
CA VAL A 274 11.43 -16.48 9.25
C VAL A 274 11.32 -16.40 10.77
N ARG A 275 10.83 -17.44 11.45
CA ARG A 275 10.79 -17.48 12.92
C ARG A 275 12.19 -17.42 13.51
N SER A 276 13.12 -18.23 12.99
CA SER A 276 14.52 -18.22 13.46
C SER A 276 15.18 -16.84 13.27
N ALA A 277 15.02 -16.23 12.09
CA ALA A 277 15.60 -14.92 11.79
C ALA A 277 15.07 -13.82 12.73
N TRP A 278 13.77 -13.81 13.00
CA TRP A 278 13.17 -12.80 13.89
C TRP A 278 13.45 -13.05 15.37
N GLU A 279 13.59 -14.31 15.80
CA GLU A 279 14.08 -14.63 17.14
C GLU A 279 15.50 -14.11 17.38
N GLU A 280 16.41 -14.31 16.41
CA GLU A 280 17.76 -13.75 16.44
C GLU A 280 17.76 -12.22 16.48
N TYR A 281 16.94 -11.59 15.62
CA TYR A 281 16.77 -10.14 15.59
C TYR A 281 16.28 -9.58 16.93
N ASP A 282 15.22 -10.16 17.52
CA ASP A 282 14.67 -9.68 18.79
C ASP A 282 15.63 -9.88 19.96
N ASN A 283 16.45 -10.93 19.94
CA ASN A 283 17.51 -11.13 20.91
C ASN A 283 18.59 -10.04 20.78
N ALA A 284 19.04 -9.76 19.56
CA ALA A 284 20.03 -8.72 19.28
C ALA A 284 19.50 -7.32 19.67
N ARG A 285 18.27 -7.01 19.28
CA ARG A 285 17.61 -5.73 19.59
C ARG A 285 17.48 -5.51 21.09
N ARG A 286 16.99 -6.49 21.85
CA ARG A 286 16.91 -6.41 23.32
C ARG A 286 18.27 -6.15 23.96
N GLY A 287 19.34 -6.74 23.43
CA GLY A 287 20.70 -6.48 23.89
C GLY A 287 21.17 -5.04 23.64
N VAL A 288 20.82 -4.47 22.49
CA VAL A 288 21.11 -3.06 22.15
C VAL A 288 20.29 -2.11 23.01
N ASP A 289 18.99 -2.37 23.16
CA ASP A 289 18.07 -1.54 23.93
C ASP A 289 18.52 -1.48 25.41
N ALA A 290 18.82 -2.63 26.02
CA ALA A 290 19.32 -2.67 27.40
C ALA A 290 20.66 -1.92 27.58
N LYS A 291 21.54 -1.96 26.57
CA LYS A 291 22.79 -1.19 26.59
C LYS A 291 22.53 0.30 26.45
N PHE A 292 21.59 0.69 25.59
CA PHE A 292 21.22 2.08 25.38
C PHE A 292 20.56 2.68 26.63
N GLU A 293 19.63 1.96 27.27
CA GLU A 293 19.03 2.34 28.55
C GLU A 293 20.09 2.57 29.62
N GLY A 294 21.04 1.64 29.79
CA GLY A 294 22.13 1.82 30.76
C GLY A 294 23.04 3.01 30.47
N ILE A 295 23.27 3.36 29.19
CA ILE A 295 24.01 4.58 28.81
C ILE A 295 23.18 5.83 29.14
N MET A 296 21.90 5.83 28.80
CA MET A 296 21.00 6.96 29.08
C MET A 296 20.87 7.22 30.57
N ASP A 297 20.71 6.17 31.37
CA ASP A 297 20.67 6.27 32.83
C ASP A 297 21.96 6.89 33.38
N ALA A 298 23.13 6.47 32.90
CA ALA A 298 24.42 7.04 33.31
C ALA A 298 24.58 8.52 32.91
N VAL A 299 24.15 8.89 31.69
CA VAL A 299 24.17 10.29 31.22
C VAL A 299 23.22 11.16 32.04
N ILE A 300 22.03 10.67 32.33
CA ILE A 300 21.05 11.35 33.19
C ILE A 300 21.65 11.52 34.59
N GLU A 301 22.26 10.47 35.15
CA GLU A 301 22.91 10.50 36.46
C GLU A 301 24.02 11.56 36.53
N GLU A 302 24.90 11.61 35.52
CA GLU A 302 25.98 12.60 35.41
C GLU A 302 25.44 14.03 35.29
N GLU A 303 24.40 14.23 34.49
CA GLU A 303 23.77 15.53 34.27
C GLU A 303 23.05 16.03 35.54
N TYR A 304 22.36 15.14 36.25
CA TYR A 304 21.73 15.45 37.54
C TYR A 304 22.78 15.82 38.60
N LYS A 305 23.93 15.12 38.63
CA LYS A 305 25.08 15.50 39.47
C LYS A 305 25.61 16.89 39.11
N ARG A 306 25.79 17.17 37.81
CA ARG A 306 26.28 18.47 37.31
C ARG A 306 25.36 19.63 37.70
N LEU A 307 24.05 19.41 37.65
CA LEU A 307 23.04 20.41 37.97
C LEU A 307 22.77 20.54 39.48
N GLY A 308 23.39 19.70 40.33
CA GLY A 308 23.15 19.70 41.77
C GLY A 308 21.73 19.22 42.15
N LEU A 309 21.13 18.38 41.31
CA LEU A 309 19.76 17.85 41.47
C LEU A 309 19.72 16.43 42.03
N MET A 310 20.88 15.86 42.36
CA MET A 310 20.96 14.59 43.11
C MET A 310 20.70 14.88 44.59
N GLU A 311 19.71 14.22 45.18
CA GLU A 311 19.54 14.24 46.64
C GLU A 311 20.81 13.63 47.26
N GLU A 312 21.49 14.40 48.11
CA GLU A 312 22.56 13.86 48.95
C GLU A 312 21.92 12.84 49.89
N ASP A 313 22.28 11.56 49.73
CA ASP A 313 21.87 10.45 50.60
C ASP A 313 21.99 10.86 52.08
N GLY A 314 20.83 11.13 52.70
CA GLY A 314 20.82 11.86 53.96
C GLY A 314 19.50 11.90 54.70
N VAL A 315 18.61 10.91 54.53
CA VAL A 315 17.57 10.64 55.53
C VAL A 315 17.53 9.14 55.81
N THR A 316 18.35 8.74 56.77
CA THR A 316 18.06 7.56 57.60
C THR A 316 16.74 7.83 58.30
N VAL A 317 15.69 7.11 57.92
CA VAL A 317 14.48 7.04 58.73
C VAL A 317 14.82 6.17 59.94
N SER A 318 15.10 6.82 61.06
CA SER A 318 15.30 6.19 62.37
C SER A 318 13.96 5.83 63.01
N ASP A 319 13.90 4.58 63.49
CA ASP A 319 13.03 3.94 64.50
C ASP A 319 11.50 3.95 64.34
#